data_AF-A0A2E9XLL8-F1
#
_entry.id   AF-A0A2E9XLL8-F1
#
_cell.length_a   1.000
_cell.length_b   1.000
_cell.length_c   1.000
_cell.angle_alpha   90.00
_cell.angle_beta   90.00
_cell.angle_gamma   90.00
#
_symmetry.space_group_name_H-M   'P 1'
#
loop_
_entity.id
_entity.type
_entity.pdbx_description
1 polymer ?
#
loop_
_entity_poly.entity_id
_entity_poly.type
_entity_poly.pdbx_seq_one_letter_code
_entity_poly.pdbx_strand_id
1 'polypeptide(L)'
;ERILERLETQLQTVVGVSSVSYISPEEALTEFQTLSGFGSALDYLAESPLPAVFVVQPDSVRLERAGEIADQISEFSGVDQVQIDMQWLQRLKSMLEIGEKLITALSITLGLGVLLAVANTIRMAIQSRTDEIIVIRLVGGTDGYVRRPFLYTGLIFGLSGGLVSVVLLWFSVNWLNSSIEVLASLYESRFLLHGLSAGSLMSILGGGSLLGLLGAWLAVRRHLRGIEP
;
A
#
# COMPACT_ATOMS: atom_id res chain seq x y z
N GLU A 1 -5.01 38.41 15.13
CA GLU A 1 -5.98 37.84 14.17
C GLU A 1 -5.53 37.92 12.71
N ARG A 2 -5.48 39.09 12.04
CA ARG A 2 -5.10 39.22 10.61
C ARG A 2 -3.72 38.68 10.17
N ILE A 3 -2.82 38.41 11.11
CA ILE A 3 -1.49 37.82 10.85
C ILE A 3 -1.60 36.28 10.88
N LEU A 4 -2.40 35.72 11.78
CA LEU A 4 -2.61 34.28 11.92
C LEU A 4 -3.41 33.72 10.72
N GLU A 5 -4.46 34.41 10.29
CA GLU A 5 -5.22 34.02 9.08
C GLU A 5 -4.37 34.06 7.81
N ARG A 6 -3.45 35.05 7.73
CA ARG A 6 -2.50 35.14 6.61
C ARG A 6 -1.48 34.01 6.65
N LEU A 7 -0.96 33.68 7.83
CA LEU A 7 -0.03 32.57 8.02
C LEU A 7 -0.71 31.23 7.68
N GLU A 8 -1.94 31.00 8.13
CA GLU A 8 -2.72 29.81 7.81
C GLU A 8 -2.90 29.63 6.30
N THR A 9 -3.27 30.69 5.59
CA THR A 9 -3.41 30.69 4.13
C THR A 9 -2.06 30.41 3.43
N GLN A 10 -0.97 30.97 3.95
CA GLN A 10 0.39 30.70 3.45
C GLN A 10 0.80 29.25 3.68
N LEU A 11 0.52 28.67 4.85
CA LEU A 11 0.82 27.26 5.16
C LEU A 11 0.00 26.30 4.28
N GLN A 12 -1.25 26.62 3.99
CA GLN A 12 -2.10 25.84 3.08
C GLN A 12 -1.64 25.90 1.61
N THR A 13 -0.85 26.91 1.22
CA THR A 13 -0.31 27.04 -0.15
C THR A 13 1.07 26.42 -0.32
N VAL A 14 1.69 25.93 0.76
CA VAL A 14 2.96 25.20 0.68
C VAL A 14 2.76 23.88 -0.07
N VAL A 15 3.61 23.66 -1.07
CA VAL A 15 3.59 22.42 -1.86
C VAL A 15 3.97 21.25 -0.95
N GLY A 16 3.08 20.27 -0.84
CA GLY A 16 3.30 19.08 0.00
C GLY A 16 2.60 19.12 1.35
N VAL A 17 1.78 20.14 1.63
CA VAL A 17 0.89 20.18 2.81
C VAL A 17 -0.49 19.64 2.45
N SER A 18 -1.00 18.68 3.23
CA SER A 18 -2.33 18.09 3.05
C SER A 18 -3.39 18.78 3.91
N SER A 19 -3.05 19.18 5.13
CA SER A 19 -3.95 19.91 6.04
C SER A 19 -3.15 20.77 7.01
N VAL A 20 -3.78 21.85 7.45
CA VAL A 20 -3.27 22.75 8.48
C VAL A 20 -4.39 22.91 9.51
N SER A 21 -4.08 22.69 10.77
CA SER A 21 -5.00 22.89 11.89
C SER A 21 -4.41 23.91 12.84
N TYR A 22 -5.14 24.99 13.10
CA TYR A 22 -4.80 25.96 14.12
C TYR A 22 -5.31 25.48 15.47
N ILE A 23 -4.43 25.42 16.47
CA ILE A 23 -4.77 25.14 17.86
C ILE A 23 -4.52 26.42 18.64
N SER A 24 -5.59 26.96 19.23
CA SER A 24 -5.51 28.15 20.05
C SER A 24 -4.83 27.87 21.40
N PRO A 25 -4.26 28.89 22.05
CA PRO A 25 -3.67 28.77 23.40
C PRO A 25 -4.61 28.18 24.46
N GLU A 26 -5.93 28.40 24.32
CA GLU A 26 -6.96 27.91 25.24
C GLU A 26 -7.29 26.42 24.99
N GLU A 27 -7.38 26.02 23.71
CA GLU A 27 -7.55 24.62 23.31
C GLU A 27 -6.33 23.77 23.68
N ALA A 28 -5.12 24.27 23.41
CA ALA A 28 -3.88 23.60 23.78
C ALA A 28 -3.78 23.38 25.30
N LEU A 29 -4.25 24.34 26.10
CA LEU A 29 -4.28 24.23 27.55
C LEU A 29 -5.26 23.14 27.99
N THR A 30 -6.45 23.12 27.43
CA THR A 30 -7.49 22.11 27.74
C THR A 30 -7.03 20.68 27.39
N GLU A 31 -6.41 20.51 26.21
CA GLU A 31 -5.84 19.24 25.78
C GLU A 31 -4.66 18.81 26.69
N PHE A 32 -3.76 19.75 27.01
CA PHE A 32 -2.63 19.48 27.89
C PHE A 32 -3.08 19.08 29.30
N GLN A 33 -4.08 19.74 29.89
CA GLN A 33 -4.60 19.38 31.22
C GLN A 33 -5.16 17.95 31.23
N THR A 34 -5.81 17.53 30.14
CA THR A 34 -6.42 16.21 29.98
C THR A 34 -5.37 15.11 29.81
N LEU A 35 -4.32 15.35 29.02
CA LEU A 35 -3.30 14.35 28.69
C LEU A 35 -2.17 14.26 29.72
N SER A 36 -1.81 15.37 30.37
CA SER A 36 -0.63 15.44 31.24
C SER A 36 -0.93 15.14 32.71
N GLY A 37 -2.20 15.22 33.13
CA GLY A 37 -2.61 15.05 34.53
C GLY A 37 -2.24 16.23 35.45
N PHE A 38 -1.69 17.33 34.91
CA PHE A 38 -1.32 18.54 35.67
C PHE A 38 -2.42 19.61 35.75
N GLY A 39 -3.68 19.26 35.45
CA GLY A 39 -4.82 20.19 35.37
C GLY A 39 -4.88 21.22 36.50
N SER A 40 -4.80 20.74 37.75
CA SER A 40 -4.92 21.59 38.95
C SER A 40 -3.74 22.52 39.20
N ALA A 41 -2.57 22.30 38.59
CA ALA A 41 -1.40 23.17 38.74
C ALA A 41 -1.42 24.35 37.76
N LEU A 42 -2.06 24.18 36.60
CA LEU A 42 -2.18 25.22 35.56
C LEU A 42 -3.29 26.23 35.85
N ASP A 43 -4.33 25.86 36.59
CA ASP A 43 -5.43 26.76 36.97
C ASP A 43 -4.98 27.92 37.89
N TYR A 44 -3.79 27.84 38.48
CA TYR A 44 -3.20 28.91 39.29
C TYR A 44 -2.47 29.98 38.46
N LEU A 45 -2.36 29.81 37.15
CA LEU A 45 -1.76 30.80 36.24
C LEU A 45 -2.87 31.73 35.71
N ALA A 46 -2.65 33.04 35.82
CA ALA A 46 -3.63 34.05 35.41
C ALA A 46 -3.79 34.22 33.89
N GLU A 47 -2.85 33.69 33.10
CA GLU A 47 -2.81 33.78 31.64
C GLU A 47 -2.26 32.46 31.06
N SER A 48 -2.75 32.03 29.89
CA SER A 48 -2.30 30.77 29.26
C SER A 48 -0.82 30.90 28.85
N PRO A 49 0.09 30.08 29.40
CA PRO A 49 1.51 30.15 29.08
C PRO A 49 1.84 29.50 27.71
N LEU A 50 0.86 28.87 27.05
CA LEU A 50 1.06 28.11 25.83
C LEU A 50 0.93 29.00 24.59
N PRO A 51 1.90 28.99 23.67
CA PRO A 51 1.78 29.70 22.41
C PRO A 51 0.73 29.04 21.51
N ALA A 52 0.21 29.79 20.55
CA ALA A 52 -0.64 29.23 19.51
C ALA A 52 0.20 28.36 18.56
N VAL A 53 -0.33 27.19 18.15
CA VAL A 53 0.40 26.21 17.34
C VAL A 53 -0.38 25.89 16.08
N PHE A 54 0.33 25.78 14.96
CA PHE A 54 -0.22 25.22 13.72
C PHE A 54 0.29 23.79 13.54
N VAL A 55 -0.63 22.83 13.48
CA VAL A 55 -0.33 21.44 13.15
C VAL A 55 -0.43 21.28 11.64
N VAL A 56 0.70 21.01 11.00
CA VAL A 56 0.81 20.85 9.55
C VAL A 56 1.00 19.37 9.23
N GLN A 57 0.06 18.79 8.48
CA GLN A 57 0.16 17.41 8.03
C GLN A 57 0.72 17.35 6.60
N PRO A 58 1.88 16.73 6.37
CA PRO A 58 2.42 16.59 5.03
C PRO A 58 1.60 15.59 4.19
N ASP A 59 1.66 15.77 2.87
CA ASP A 59 1.02 14.91 1.85
C ASP A 59 1.67 13.53 1.73
N SER A 60 2.86 13.36 2.30
CA SER A 60 3.64 12.15 2.20
C SER A 60 4.39 11.86 3.49
N VAL A 61 4.56 10.57 3.77
CA VAL A 61 5.34 10.06 4.91
C VAL A 61 6.85 10.03 4.59
N ARG A 62 7.29 10.69 3.51
CA ARG A 62 8.70 10.69 3.12
C ARG A 62 9.47 11.66 4.00
N LEU A 63 10.48 11.12 4.70
CA LEU A 63 11.34 11.86 5.61
C LEU A 63 12.00 13.08 4.95
N GLU A 64 12.47 12.94 3.71
CA GLU A 64 13.10 14.03 2.95
C GLU A 64 12.12 15.19 2.71
N ARG A 65 10.92 14.90 2.20
CA ARG A 65 9.89 15.94 1.99
C ARG A 65 9.44 16.57 3.29
N ALA A 66 9.28 15.79 4.34
CA ALA A 66 8.90 16.33 5.65
C ALA A 66 9.95 17.33 6.17
N GLY A 67 11.24 17.05 5.95
CA GLY A 67 12.34 17.99 6.23
C GLY A 67 12.28 19.24 5.36
N GLU A 68 12.14 19.08 4.03
CA GLU A 68 12.03 20.20 3.09
C GLU A 68 10.85 21.13 3.40
N ILE A 69 9.69 20.58 3.76
CA ILE A 69 8.51 21.34 4.16
C ILE A 69 8.79 22.09 5.47
N ALA A 70 9.47 21.45 6.42
CA ALA A 70 9.83 22.09 7.69
C ALA A 70 10.76 23.29 7.48
N ASP A 71 11.78 23.12 6.64
CA ASP A 71 12.75 24.16 6.30
C ASP A 71 12.04 25.32 5.60
N GLN A 72 11.17 25.06 4.62
CA GLN A 72 10.38 26.09 3.94
C GLN A 72 9.46 26.87 4.90
N ILE A 73 8.81 26.18 5.84
CA ILE A 73 7.92 26.82 6.81
C ILE A 73 8.73 27.66 7.81
N SER A 74 9.95 27.24 8.15
CA SER A 74 10.81 27.97 9.08
C SER A 74 11.26 29.33 8.56
N GLU A 75 11.22 29.55 7.24
CA GLU A 75 11.58 30.83 6.61
C GLU A 75 10.44 31.87 6.62
N PHE A 76 9.21 31.48 7.00
CA PHE A 76 8.07 32.39 7.01
C PHE A 76 8.09 33.39 8.17
N SER A 77 7.83 34.66 7.85
CA SER A 77 7.70 35.72 8.85
C SER A 77 6.49 35.47 9.75
N GLY A 78 6.74 35.20 11.03
CA GLY A 78 5.70 34.89 12.02
C GLY A 78 5.73 33.45 12.53
N VAL A 79 6.63 32.61 12.02
CA VAL A 79 6.96 31.29 12.58
C VAL A 79 8.16 31.44 13.50
N ASP A 80 8.00 31.08 14.78
CA ASP A 80 9.08 31.15 15.77
C ASP A 80 9.87 29.83 15.83
N GLN A 81 9.16 28.70 15.83
CA GLN A 81 9.77 27.38 15.87
C GLN A 81 8.94 26.35 15.09
N VAL A 82 9.60 25.56 14.23
CA VAL A 82 9.03 24.37 13.61
C VAL A 82 9.60 23.15 14.34
N GLN A 83 8.73 22.36 14.97
CA GLN A 83 9.13 21.16 15.69
C GLN A 83 8.70 19.91 14.92
N ILE A 84 9.68 19.15 14.42
CA ILE A 84 9.46 17.81 13.89
C ILE A 84 10.34 16.82 14.66
N ASP A 85 9.73 15.80 15.25
CA ASP A 85 10.47 14.70 15.86
C ASP A 85 11.00 13.76 14.77
N MET A 86 12.12 14.14 14.17
CA MET A 86 12.78 13.33 13.15
C MET A 86 13.26 11.99 13.68
N GLN A 87 13.57 11.85 14.97
CA GLN A 87 13.98 10.56 15.54
C GLN A 87 12.80 9.59 15.59
N TRP A 88 11.62 10.07 16.02
CA TRP A 88 10.40 9.27 15.99
C TRP A 88 10.03 8.86 14.57
N LEU A 89 10.06 9.81 13.62
CA LEU A 89 9.71 9.54 12.22
C LEU A 89 10.69 8.57 11.55
N GLN A 90 11.99 8.68 11.85
CA GLN A 90 13.00 7.70 11.42
C GLN A 90 12.73 6.31 11.98
N ARG A 91 12.41 6.20 13.28
CA ARG A 91 12.08 4.90 13.91
C ARG A 91 10.86 4.26 13.26
N LEU A 92 9.79 5.04 13.03
CA LEU A 92 8.59 4.58 12.34
C LEU A 92 8.90 4.09 10.92
N LYS A 93 9.67 4.87 10.15
CA LYS A 93 10.11 4.48 8.80
C LYS A 93 10.91 3.17 8.83
N SER A 94 11.84 3.02 9.76
CA SER A 94 12.60 1.77 9.90
C SER A 94 11.72 0.57 10.23
N MET A 95 10.69 0.73 11.06
CA MET A 95 9.71 -0.34 11.32
C MET A 95 8.90 -0.70 10.08
N LEU A 96 8.46 0.31 9.32
CA LEU A 96 7.74 0.12 8.05
C LEU A 96 8.62 -0.60 7.02
N GLU A 97 9.90 -0.21 6.88
CA GLU A 97 10.84 -0.86 5.97
C GLU A 97 11.06 -2.35 6.30
N ILE A 98 11.08 -2.72 7.58
CA ILE A 98 11.13 -4.13 8.00
C ILE A 98 9.85 -4.84 7.54
N GLY A 99 8.68 -4.24 7.75
CA GLY A 99 7.40 -4.76 7.29
C GLY A 99 7.36 -4.97 5.76
N GLU A 100 7.80 -3.97 5.00
CA GLU A 100 7.87 -4.04 3.53
C GLU A 100 8.79 -5.17 3.05
N LYS A 101 9.94 -5.36 3.70
CA LYS A 101 10.86 -6.46 3.39
C LYS A 101 10.21 -7.82 3.67
N LEU A 102 9.51 -7.97 4.78
CA LEU A 102 8.79 -9.21 5.12
C LEU A 102 7.68 -9.51 4.12
N ILE A 103 6.86 -8.51 3.77
CA ILE A 103 5.80 -8.65 2.78
C ILE A 103 6.40 -9.04 1.43
N THR A 104 7.47 -8.37 1.01
CA THR A 104 8.14 -8.67 -0.26
C THR A 104 8.70 -10.10 -0.29
N ALA A 105 9.35 -10.54 0.79
CA ALA A 105 9.85 -11.91 0.92
C ALA A 105 8.72 -12.95 0.85
N LEU A 106 7.59 -12.67 1.52
CA LEU A 106 6.41 -13.52 1.49
C LEU A 106 5.78 -13.57 0.09
N SER A 107 5.65 -12.41 -0.58
CA SER A 107 5.13 -12.33 -1.95
C SER A 107 5.99 -13.13 -2.94
N ILE A 108 7.31 -13.05 -2.84
CA ILE A 108 8.22 -13.85 -3.67
C ILE A 108 8.04 -15.34 -3.39
N THR A 109 7.97 -15.73 -2.12
CA THR A 109 7.83 -17.14 -1.70
C THR A 109 6.51 -17.73 -2.21
N LEU A 110 5.39 -17.02 -2.04
CA LEU A 110 4.09 -17.44 -2.54
C LEU A 110 4.04 -17.42 -4.06
N GLY A 111 4.66 -16.43 -4.71
CA GLY A 111 4.80 -16.36 -6.17
C GLY A 111 5.51 -17.60 -6.72
N LEU A 112 6.62 -18.02 -6.11
CA LEU A 112 7.30 -19.27 -6.45
C LEU A 112 6.40 -20.49 -6.23
N GLY A 113 5.64 -20.51 -5.13
CA GLY A 113 4.65 -21.56 -4.87
C GLY A 113 3.61 -21.69 -5.98
N VAL A 114 3.07 -20.56 -6.45
CA VAL A 114 2.12 -20.51 -7.57
C VAL A 114 2.77 -21.00 -8.86
N LEU A 115 3.99 -20.55 -9.17
CA LEU A 115 4.73 -21.01 -10.35
C LEU A 115 4.92 -22.54 -10.33
N LEU A 116 5.30 -23.10 -9.18
CA LEU A 116 5.48 -24.55 -9.02
C LEU A 116 4.15 -25.31 -9.11
N ALA A 117 3.09 -24.80 -8.50
CA ALA A 117 1.76 -25.41 -8.54
C ALA A 117 1.21 -25.46 -9.98
N VAL A 118 1.24 -24.32 -10.68
CA VAL A 118 0.82 -24.24 -12.09
C VAL A 118 1.70 -25.13 -12.96
N ALA A 119 3.01 -25.15 -12.72
CA ALA A 119 3.93 -25.98 -13.48
C ALA A 119 3.66 -27.48 -13.29
N ASN A 120 3.37 -27.91 -12.06
CA ASN A 120 3.03 -29.29 -11.77
C ASN A 120 1.69 -29.70 -12.38
N THR A 121 0.69 -28.82 -12.32
CA THR A 121 -0.62 -29.05 -12.97
C THR A 121 -0.46 -29.22 -14.48
N ILE A 122 0.35 -28.39 -15.12
CA ILE A 122 0.59 -28.49 -16.56
C ILE A 122 1.41 -29.74 -16.90
N ARG A 123 2.38 -30.10 -16.07
CA ARG A 123 3.11 -31.37 -16.22
C ARG A 123 2.14 -32.56 -16.22
N MET A 124 1.20 -32.61 -15.27
CA MET A 124 0.17 -33.66 -15.22
C MET A 124 -0.73 -33.63 -16.46
N ALA A 125 -1.13 -32.44 -16.92
CA ALA A 125 -1.96 -32.29 -18.12
C ALA A 125 -1.24 -32.70 -19.43
N ILE A 126 0.09 -32.51 -19.51
CA ILE A 126 0.89 -32.99 -20.64
C ILE A 126 0.98 -34.52 -20.58
N GLN A 127 1.25 -35.09 -19.42
CA GLN A 127 1.37 -36.55 -19.24
C GLN A 127 0.09 -37.28 -19.65
N SER A 128 -1.08 -36.77 -19.28
CA SER A 128 -2.36 -37.38 -19.65
C SER A 128 -2.71 -37.28 -21.14
N ARG A 129 -2.02 -36.43 -21.91
CA ARG A 129 -2.24 -36.21 -23.35
C ARG A 129 -1.02 -36.59 -24.20
N THR A 130 -0.09 -37.37 -23.65
CA THR A 130 1.17 -37.70 -24.33
C THR A 130 0.92 -38.39 -25.68
N ASP A 131 0.01 -39.35 -25.75
CA ASP A 131 -0.30 -40.09 -26.99
C ASP A 131 -0.88 -39.17 -28.07
N GLU A 132 -1.80 -38.26 -27.69
CA GLU A 132 -2.35 -37.24 -28.60
C GLU A 132 -1.23 -36.33 -29.15
N ILE A 133 -0.30 -35.92 -28.30
CA ILE A 133 0.83 -35.04 -28.67
C ILE A 133 1.75 -35.76 -29.66
N ILE A 134 2.02 -37.05 -29.47
CA ILE A 134 2.86 -37.85 -30.37
C ILE A 134 2.19 -37.93 -31.75
N VAL A 135 0.89 -38.24 -31.82
CA VAL A 135 0.15 -38.28 -33.08
C VAL A 135 0.20 -36.93 -33.80
N ILE A 136 -0.01 -35.82 -33.09
CA ILE A 136 0.06 -34.47 -33.66
C ILE A 136 1.46 -34.18 -34.23
N ARG A 137 2.52 -34.60 -33.54
CA ARG A 137 3.90 -34.43 -34.03
C ARG A 137 4.19 -35.29 -35.26
N LEU A 138 3.70 -36.52 -35.33
CA LEU A 138 3.87 -37.43 -36.47
C LEU A 138 3.21 -36.91 -37.76
N VAL A 139 2.08 -36.20 -37.63
CA VAL A 139 1.36 -35.60 -38.77
C VAL A 139 1.97 -34.23 -39.17
N GLY A 140 3.09 -33.81 -38.55
CA GLY A 140 3.80 -32.57 -38.88
C GLY A 140 3.38 -31.34 -38.07
N GLY A 141 2.71 -31.53 -36.93
CA GLY A 141 2.33 -30.45 -36.03
C GLY A 141 3.54 -29.72 -35.44
N THR A 142 3.50 -28.37 -35.48
CA THR A 142 4.58 -27.56 -34.91
C THR A 142 4.57 -27.57 -33.38
N ASP A 143 5.76 -27.41 -32.78
CA ASP A 143 5.91 -27.21 -31.34
C ASP A 143 5.02 -26.09 -30.79
N GLY A 144 4.84 -25.01 -31.53
CA GLY A 144 3.96 -23.91 -31.13
C GLY A 144 2.50 -24.32 -31.01
N TYR A 145 2.02 -25.19 -31.91
CA TYR A 145 0.64 -25.68 -31.90
C TYR A 145 0.36 -26.51 -30.64
N VAL A 146 1.28 -27.39 -30.26
CA VAL A 146 1.16 -28.23 -29.05
C VAL A 146 1.21 -27.39 -27.77
N ARG A 147 2.00 -26.31 -27.74
CA ARG A 147 2.24 -25.50 -26.54
C ARG A 147 1.11 -24.53 -26.20
N ARG A 148 0.43 -23.98 -27.21
CA ARG A 148 -0.65 -22.98 -27.05
C ARG A 148 -1.75 -23.36 -26.05
N PRO A 149 -2.39 -24.54 -26.13
CA PRO A 149 -3.48 -24.88 -25.20
C PRO A 149 -3.03 -24.82 -23.74
N PHE A 150 -1.83 -25.32 -23.42
CA PHE A 150 -1.29 -25.29 -22.05
C PHE A 150 -0.98 -23.87 -21.55
N LEU A 151 -0.52 -22.98 -22.44
CA LEU A 151 -0.32 -21.57 -22.10
C LEU A 151 -1.64 -20.84 -21.81
N TYR A 152 -2.70 -21.13 -22.59
CA TYR A 152 -4.03 -20.59 -22.32
C TYR A 152 -4.58 -21.08 -20.98
N THR A 153 -4.38 -22.35 -20.64
CA THR A 153 -4.77 -22.87 -19.32
C THR A 153 -4.04 -22.14 -18.19
N GLY A 154 -2.73 -21.89 -18.35
CA GLY A 154 -1.96 -21.08 -17.39
C GLY A 154 -2.48 -19.66 -17.23
N LEU A 155 -2.81 -19.00 -18.34
CA LEU A 155 -3.41 -17.66 -18.32
C LEU A 155 -4.75 -17.65 -17.60
N ILE A 156 -5.63 -18.62 -17.87
CA ILE A 156 -6.94 -18.73 -17.22
C ILE A 156 -6.78 -18.95 -15.71
N PHE A 157 -5.83 -19.77 -15.27
CA PHE A 157 -5.52 -19.94 -13.85
C PHE A 157 -5.00 -18.65 -13.21
N GLY A 158 -4.15 -17.90 -13.91
CA GLY A 158 -3.65 -16.61 -13.44
C GLY A 158 -4.76 -15.55 -13.32
N LEU A 159 -5.64 -15.49 -14.32
CA LEU A 159 -6.79 -14.58 -14.34
C LEU A 159 -7.80 -14.93 -13.25
N SER A 160 -8.14 -16.21 -13.07
CA SER A 160 -9.08 -16.63 -12.04
C SER A 160 -8.53 -16.38 -10.64
N GLY A 161 -7.25 -16.65 -10.40
CA GLY A 161 -6.57 -16.30 -9.15
C GLY A 161 -6.58 -14.79 -8.89
N GLY A 162 -6.33 -13.98 -9.91
CA GLY A 162 -6.43 -12.52 -9.82
C GLY A 162 -7.85 -12.06 -9.49
N LEU A 163 -8.87 -12.63 -10.13
CA LEU A 163 -10.28 -12.29 -9.88
C LEU A 163 -10.69 -12.64 -8.45
N VAL A 164 -10.32 -13.83 -7.97
CA VAL A 164 -10.57 -14.25 -6.57
C VAL A 164 -9.86 -13.31 -5.60
N SER A 165 -8.63 -12.90 -5.91
CA SER A 165 -7.87 -11.95 -5.07
C SER A 165 -8.56 -10.58 -4.98
N VAL A 166 -9.11 -10.08 -6.08
CA VAL A 166 -9.89 -8.83 -6.11
C VAL A 166 -11.13 -8.94 -5.22
N VAL A 167 -11.89 -10.03 -5.33
CA VAL A 167 -13.09 -10.24 -4.50
C VAL A 167 -12.71 -10.31 -3.03
N LEU A 168 -11.63 -11.02 -2.70
CA LEU A 168 -11.16 -11.16 -1.33
C LEU A 168 -10.70 -9.81 -0.77
N LEU A 169 -9.95 -9.03 -1.54
CA LEU A 169 -9.52 -7.68 -1.14
C LEU A 169 -10.71 -6.75 -0.92
N TRP A 170 -11.69 -6.77 -1.81
CA TRP A 170 -12.91 -5.98 -1.65
C TRP A 170 -13.62 -6.33 -0.34
N PHE A 171 -13.79 -7.63 -0.05
CA PHE A 171 -14.40 -8.08 1.20
C PHE A 171 -13.58 -7.68 2.43
N SER A 172 -12.24 -7.85 2.40
CA SER A 172 -11.36 -7.47 3.49
C SER A 172 -11.40 -5.97 3.80
N VAL A 173 -11.40 -5.11 2.77
CA VAL A 173 -11.50 -3.65 2.94
C VAL A 173 -12.84 -3.27 3.55
N ASN A 174 -13.95 -3.85 3.07
CA ASN A 174 -15.27 -3.55 3.62
C ASN A 174 -15.43 -4.03 5.08
N TRP A 175 -14.93 -5.23 5.40
CA TRP A 175 -14.91 -5.73 6.78
C TRP A 175 -14.11 -4.79 7.68
N LEU A 176 -12.91 -4.41 7.24
CA LEU A 176 -12.03 -3.56 8.04
C LEU A 176 -12.60 -2.15 8.22
N ASN A 177 -13.19 -1.57 7.16
CA ASN A 177 -13.87 -0.28 7.22
C ASN A 177 -14.99 -0.29 8.24
N SER A 178 -15.80 -1.35 8.32
CA SER A 178 -16.85 -1.44 9.34
C SER A 178 -16.29 -1.39 10.77
N SER A 179 -15.10 -1.92 11.00
CA SER A 179 -14.44 -1.87 12.31
C SER A 179 -13.78 -0.50 12.57
N ILE A 180 -13.19 0.10 11.53
CA ILE A 180 -12.52 1.40 11.60
C ILE A 180 -13.53 2.53 11.75
N GLU A 181 -14.69 2.47 11.09
CA GLU A 181 -15.72 3.51 11.14
C GLU A 181 -16.26 3.71 12.57
N VAL A 182 -16.38 2.62 13.34
CA VAL A 182 -16.71 2.69 14.78
C VAL A 182 -15.62 3.47 15.52
N LEU A 183 -14.35 3.13 15.32
CA LEU A 183 -13.23 3.79 15.98
C LEU A 183 -13.04 5.25 15.53
N ALA A 184 -13.25 5.54 14.25
CA ALA A 184 -13.09 6.83 13.63
C ALA A 184 -14.21 7.80 14.04
N SER A 185 -15.42 7.29 14.27
CA SER A 185 -16.53 8.07 14.85
C SER A 185 -16.24 8.56 16.27
N LEU A 186 -15.40 7.84 17.03
CA LEU A 186 -14.94 8.26 18.36
C LEU A 186 -13.86 9.35 18.32
N TYR A 187 -13.21 9.58 17.17
CA TYR A 187 -12.09 10.52 17.01
C TYR A 187 -12.39 11.65 16.00
N GLU A 188 -13.66 11.82 15.59
CA GLU A 188 -14.12 12.81 14.57
C GLU A 188 -13.33 12.80 13.25
N SER A 189 -12.60 11.72 12.95
CA SER A 189 -11.74 11.63 11.78
C SER A 189 -12.45 10.89 10.65
N ARG A 190 -12.56 11.50 9.47
CA ARG A 190 -13.14 10.85 8.28
C ARG A 190 -12.09 10.00 7.55
N PHE A 191 -11.58 8.95 8.19
CA PHE A 191 -10.74 7.96 7.52
C PHE A 191 -11.61 6.97 6.74
N LEU A 192 -11.74 7.18 5.43
CA LEU A 192 -12.25 6.17 4.50
C LEU A 192 -11.05 5.51 3.82
N LEU A 193 -10.85 4.20 4.02
CA LEU A 193 -9.94 3.47 3.12
C LEU A 193 -10.51 3.61 1.71
N HIS A 194 -9.76 4.29 0.85
CA HIS A 194 -10.10 4.36 -0.57
C HIS A 194 -10.20 2.93 -1.11
N GLY A 195 -11.33 2.62 -1.76
CA GLY A 195 -11.54 1.34 -2.41
C GLY A 195 -10.51 1.06 -3.51
N LEU A 196 -10.50 -0.16 -4.02
CA LEU A 196 -9.58 -0.55 -5.09
C LEU A 196 -9.74 0.39 -6.31
N SER A 197 -8.69 1.14 -6.62
CA SER A 197 -8.65 1.95 -7.83
C SER A 197 -8.68 1.06 -9.08
N ALA A 198 -9.15 1.59 -10.21
CA ALA A 198 -9.10 0.88 -11.49
C ALA A 198 -7.66 0.44 -11.84
N GLY A 199 -6.65 1.26 -11.50
CA GLY A 199 -5.24 0.91 -11.69
C GLY A 199 -4.80 -0.29 -10.85
N SER A 200 -5.24 -0.36 -9.59
CA SER A 200 -4.95 -1.48 -8.68
C SER A 200 -5.60 -2.78 -9.17
N LEU A 201 -6.82 -2.71 -9.70
CA LEU A 201 -7.49 -3.88 -10.29
C LEU A 201 -6.72 -4.42 -11.49
N MET A 202 -6.29 -3.54 -12.40
CA MET A 202 -5.51 -3.93 -13.56
C MET A 202 -4.15 -4.51 -13.18
N SER A 203 -3.48 -3.98 -12.15
CA SER A 203 -2.20 -4.52 -11.70
C SER A 203 -2.34 -5.90 -11.05
N ILE A 204 -3.41 -6.16 -10.29
CA ILE A 204 -3.68 -7.48 -9.70
C ILE A 204 -3.98 -8.51 -10.79
N LEU A 205 -4.90 -8.18 -11.70
CA LEU A 205 -5.27 -9.08 -12.80
C LEU A 205 -4.08 -9.33 -13.73
N GLY A 206 -3.33 -8.28 -14.07
CA GLY A 206 -2.13 -8.36 -14.89
C GLY A 206 -1.03 -9.20 -14.21
N GLY A 207 -0.76 -8.95 -12.93
CA GLY A 207 0.23 -9.68 -12.14
C GLY A 207 -0.11 -11.17 -12.01
N GLY A 208 -1.37 -11.50 -11.68
CA GLY A 208 -1.85 -12.88 -11.62
C GLY A 208 -1.75 -13.58 -12.97
N SER A 209 -2.16 -12.93 -14.05
CA SER A 209 -2.06 -13.44 -15.42
C SER A 209 -0.61 -13.72 -15.83
N LEU A 210 0.30 -12.78 -15.52
CA LEU A 210 1.73 -12.92 -15.82
C LEU A 210 2.33 -14.09 -15.04
N LEU A 211 2.03 -14.23 -13.74
CA LEU A 211 2.52 -15.37 -12.95
C LEU A 211 1.99 -16.69 -13.49
N GLY A 212 0.70 -16.78 -13.84
CA GLY A 212 0.11 -17.97 -14.46
C GLY A 212 0.76 -18.33 -15.80
N LEU A 213 0.98 -17.34 -16.66
CA LEU A 213 1.68 -17.51 -17.94
C LEU A 213 3.14 -17.94 -17.76
N LEU A 214 3.88 -17.33 -16.83
CA LEU A 214 5.27 -17.67 -16.55
C LEU A 214 5.40 -19.10 -16.02
N GLY A 215 4.52 -19.51 -15.10
CA GLY A 215 4.48 -20.88 -14.58
C GLY A 215 4.21 -21.89 -15.69
N ALA A 216 3.24 -21.58 -16.56
CA ALA A 216 2.92 -22.42 -17.70
C ALA A 216 4.05 -22.51 -18.72
N TRP A 217 4.63 -21.37 -19.09
CA TRP A 217 5.75 -21.33 -20.03
C TRP A 217 6.96 -22.11 -19.54
N LEU A 218 7.30 -21.99 -18.25
CA LEU A 218 8.40 -22.74 -17.64
C LEU A 218 8.17 -24.25 -17.71
N ALA A 219 6.94 -24.69 -17.38
CA ALA A 219 6.57 -26.09 -17.40
C ALA A 219 6.59 -26.70 -18.80
N VAL A 220 5.98 -26.00 -19.75
CA VAL A 220 5.90 -26.35 -21.17
C VAL A 220 7.31 -26.46 -21.77
N ARG A 221 8.17 -25.46 -21.55
CA ARG A 221 9.56 -25.46 -22.06
C ARG A 221 10.39 -26.63 -21.50
N ARG A 222 10.17 -27.00 -20.24
CA ARG A 222 10.92 -28.08 -19.59
C ARG A 222 10.43 -29.47 -19.97
N HIS A 223 9.12 -29.68 -20.05
CA HIS A 223 8.55 -31.04 -20.19
C HIS A 223 8.27 -31.46 -21.64
N LEU A 224 7.94 -30.55 -22.56
CA LEU A 224 7.74 -30.91 -23.98
C LEU A 224 9.06 -31.18 -24.73
N ARG A 225 10.20 -30.75 -24.20
CA ARG A 225 11.53 -31.09 -24.73
C ARG A 225 11.93 -32.54 -24.44
N GLY A 226 11.32 -33.19 -23.45
CA GLY A 226 11.61 -34.58 -23.11
C GLY A 226 10.81 -35.61 -23.90
N ILE A 227 9.88 -35.16 -24.75
CA ILE A 227 8.99 -36.01 -25.56
C ILE A 227 9.45 -35.92 -27.02
N GLU A 228 10.71 -36.25 -27.29
CA GLU A 228 11.18 -36.49 -28.66
C GLU A 228 11.12 -38.01 -28.92
N PRO A 229 10.73 -38.45 -30.13
CA PRO A 229 10.78 -39.87 -30.50
C PRO A 229 12.21 -40.41 -30.51
#